data_AF-A0ABD1WMM9-F1
#
_entry.id   AF-A0ABD1WMM9-F1
#
_cell.length_a   1.000
_cell.length_b   1.000
_cell.length_c   1.000
_cell.angle_alpha   90.00
_cell.angle_beta   90.00
_cell.angle_gamma   90.00
#
_symmetry.space_group_name_H-M   'P 1'
#
loop_
_entity.id
_entity.type
_entity.pdbx_description
1 polymer ?
#
loop_
_entity_poly.entity_id
_entity_poly.type
_entity_poly.pdbx_seq_one_letter_code
_entity_poly.pdbx_strand_id
1 'polypeptide(L)'
;MAELHKTLEAQKLSSDEREKQNELQGLLCGCLQVIIQKLGTSDPTKYAFMQYADQIMNLFLRVFACRSATVHEEAMLAIGAFAYSTGPNFAKYMPEFYKYLEMGLQNFEEYQVCAVTVGVVGDICRALEDKILPYCDGIMTQLLKDLSSNQLHRSVKPPIFSCFGDIALAIGENFEKYLMYSMPMLQSAAELSARTSGADDEMIEYTNLLRNGILEAYSGIFQGFKNSPKTQLLIPYAPHILQFLDSIYMEKDMDDVVMKTAIGVLGDLADTLGSNAGSLIQQSLSSKDFLNECLSSDDHLIKESAEWARLAISRAISV
;
A
#
# COMPACT_ATOMS: atom_id res chain seq x y z
N MET A 1 -21.89 -4.97 -17.00
CA MET A 1 -21.17 -5.79 -18.01
C MET A 1 -21.67 -5.53 -19.43
N ALA A 2 -22.94 -5.84 -19.76
CA ALA A 2 -23.45 -5.65 -21.13
C ALA A 2 -23.34 -4.20 -21.65
N GLU A 3 -23.66 -3.21 -20.82
CA GLU A 3 -23.52 -1.80 -21.20
C GLU A 3 -22.06 -1.38 -21.43
N LEU A 4 -21.13 -1.85 -20.61
CA LEU A 4 -19.69 -1.61 -20.83
C LEU A 4 -19.19 -2.27 -22.11
N HIS A 5 -19.71 -3.44 -22.44
CA HIS A 5 -19.37 -4.09 -23.71
C HIS A 5 -19.83 -3.29 -24.91
N LYS A 6 -21.06 -2.75 -24.88
CA LYS A 6 -21.63 -1.94 -25.96
C LYS A 6 -20.81 -0.67 -26.22
N THR A 7 -20.29 -0.02 -25.17
CA THR A 7 -19.43 1.14 -25.36
C THR A 7 -18.14 0.76 -26.10
N LEU A 8 -17.58 -0.42 -25.85
CA LEU A 8 -16.36 -0.89 -26.53
C LEU A 8 -16.57 -1.29 -28.00
N GLU A 9 -17.81 -1.41 -28.48
CA GLU A 9 -18.13 -1.79 -29.87
C GLU A 9 -18.50 -0.60 -30.76
N ALA A 10 -18.74 0.59 -30.19
CA ALA A 10 -19.11 1.75 -30.97
C ALA A 10 -17.91 2.25 -31.81
N GLN A 11 -17.97 2.03 -33.13
CA GLN A 11 -16.94 2.48 -34.07
C GLN A 11 -17.36 3.80 -34.74
N LYS A 12 -16.40 4.72 -34.88
CA LYS A 12 -16.52 6.06 -35.52
C LYS A 12 -17.37 7.07 -34.75
N LEU A 13 -16.87 7.49 -33.59
CA LEU A 13 -17.44 8.59 -32.82
C LEU A 13 -16.76 9.91 -33.18
N SER A 14 -17.51 11.01 -33.14
CA SER A 14 -16.95 12.36 -33.09
C SER A 14 -16.17 12.58 -31.78
N SER A 15 -15.41 13.69 -31.69
CA SER A 15 -14.62 14.00 -30.48
C SER A 15 -15.51 14.07 -29.23
N ASP A 16 -16.61 14.80 -29.30
CA ASP A 16 -17.55 14.99 -28.19
C ASP A 16 -18.26 13.68 -27.79
N GLU A 17 -18.60 12.83 -28.77
CA GLU A 17 -19.20 11.53 -28.49
C GLU A 17 -18.20 10.56 -27.85
N ARG A 18 -16.93 10.63 -28.24
CA ARG A 18 -15.86 9.84 -27.63
C ARG A 18 -15.60 10.27 -26.18
N GLU A 19 -15.65 11.57 -25.90
CA GLU A 19 -15.52 12.08 -24.53
C GLU A 19 -16.66 11.59 -23.63
N LYS A 20 -17.91 11.71 -24.08
CA LYS A 20 -19.09 11.16 -23.37
C LYS A 20 -19.01 9.65 -23.20
N GLN A 21 -18.48 8.94 -24.20
CA GLN A 21 -18.26 7.50 -24.10
C GLN A 21 -17.22 7.16 -23.03
N ASN A 22 -16.10 7.89 -22.99
CA ASN A 22 -15.06 7.69 -21.98
C ASN A 22 -15.64 7.93 -20.58
N GLU A 23 -16.38 9.03 -20.38
CA GLU A 23 -17.06 9.31 -19.11
C GLU A 23 -17.99 8.16 -18.69
N LEU A 24 -18.82 7.66 -19.62
CA LEU A 24 -19.69 6.52 -19.37
C LEU A 24 -18.90 5.24 -19.03
N GLN A 25 -17.77 5.00 -19.69
CA GLN A 25 -16.91 3.84 -19.38
C GLN A 25 -16.30 3.93 -18.00
N GLY A 26 -15.82 5.11 -17.58
CA GLY A 26 -15.33 5.35 -16.23
C GLY A 26 -16.42 5.06 -15.19
N LEU A 27 -17.61 5.64 -15.36
CA LEU A 27 -18.76 5.41 -14.47
C LEU A 27 -19.16 3.93 -14.38
N LEU A 28 -19.13 3.22 -15.51
CA LEU A 28 -19.43 1.78 -15.55
C LEU A 28 -18.34 0.96 -14.85
N CYS A 29 -17.06 1.34 -14.93
CA CYS A 29 -15.97 0.69 -14.21
C CYS A 29 -16.11 0.91 -12.70
N GLY A 30 -16.33 2.15 -12.25
CA GLY A 30 -16.58 2.46 -10.84
C GLY A 30 -17.83 1.75 -10.29
N CYS A 31 -18.91 1.67 -11.07
CA CYS A 31 -20.09 0.90 -10.68
C CYS A 31 -19.78 -0.61 -10.52
N LEU A 32 -18.99 -1.17 -11.45
CA LEU A 32 -18.55 -2.56 -11.36
C LEU A 32 -17.65 -2.79 -10.14
N GLN A 33 -16.73 -1.87 -9.84
CA GLN A 33 -15.88 -1.94 -8.64
C GLN A 33 -16.73 -2.11 -7.38
N VAL A 34 -17.72 -1.24 -7.17
CA VAL A 34 -18.60 -1.28 -5.98
C VAL A 34 -19.41 -2.57 -5.93
N ILE A 35 -19.94 -3.03 -7.08
CA ILE A 35 -20.67 -4.30 -7.16
C ILE A 35 -19.76 -5.48 -6.81
N ILE A 36 -18.54 -5.51 -7.34
CA ILE A 36 -17.55 -6.57 -7.09
C ILE A 36 -17.23 -6.63 -5.60
N GLN A 37 -16.91 -5.49 -4.98
CA GLN A 37 -16.64 -5.42 -3.55
C GLN A 37 -17.83 -5.96 -2.75
N LYS A 38 -19.05 -5.54 -3.08
CA LYS A 38 -20.24 -5.98 -2.35
C LYS A 38 -20.50 -7.48 -2.51
N LEU A 39 -20.40 -8.01 -3.72
CA LEU A 39 -20.58 -9.45 -3.98
C LEU A 39 -19.44 -10.29 -3.40
N GLY A 40 -18.24 -9.73 -3.26
CA GLY A 40 -17.08 -10.38 -2.65
C GLY A 40 -17.20 -10.58 -1.13
N THR A 41 -18.11 -9.88 -0.44
CA THR A 41 -18.25 -9.94 1.03
C THR A 41 -18.86 -11.22 1.58
N SER A 42 -19.57 -12.02 0.78
CA SER A 42 -20.20 -13.26 1.25
C SER A 42 -19.92 -14.45 0.33
N ASP A 43 -19.67 -15.63 0.89
CA ASP A 43 -19.30 -16.82 0.11
C ASP A 43 -20.32 -17.20 -0.96
N PRO A 44 -21.66 -17.18 -0.71
CA PRO A 44 -22.63 -17.53 -1.73
C PRO A 44 -22.62 -16.56 -2.92
N THR A 45 -22.50 -15.25 -2.66
CA THR A 45 -22.47 -14.23 -3.71
C THR A 45 -21.14 -14.24 -4.46
N LYS A 46 -20.04 -14.51 -3.75
CA LYS A 46 -18.70 -14.67 -4.33
C LYS A 46 -18.67 -15.83 -5.32
N TYR A 47 -19.25 -16.99 -4.97
CA TYR A 47 -19.35 -18.14 -5.88
C TYR A 47 -20.12 -17.81 -7.17
N ALA A 48 -21.25 -17.11 -7.06
CA ALA A 48 -22.03 -16.69 -8.23
C ALA A 48 -21.27 -15.70 -9.11
N PHE A 49 -20.61 -14.71 -8.49
CA PHE A 49 -19.78 -13.72 -9.18
C PHE A 49 -18.58 -14.35 -9.90
N MET A 50 -17.94 -15.36 -9.30
CA MET A 50 -16.78 -16.05 -9.88
C MET A 50 -17.08 -16.68 -11.25
N GLN A 51 -18.33 -17.03 -11.54
CA GLN A 51 -18.74 -17.56 -12.86
C GLN A 51 -18.56 -16.55 -14.00
N TYR A 52 -18.53 -15.26 -13.68
CA TYR A 52 -18.36 -14.16 -14.62
C TYR A 52 -16.95 -13.57 -14.59
N ALA A 53 -16.04 -14.11 -13.78
CA ALA A 53 -14.71 -13.55 -13.56
C ALA A 53 -13.93 -13.32 -14.86
N ASP A 54 -13.88 -14.33 -15.74
CA ASP A 54 -13.17 -14.22 -17.01
C ASP A 54 -13.76 -13.14 -17.92
N GLN A 55 -15.09 -13.01 -17.95
CA GLN A 55 -15.76 -11.99 -18.76
C GLN A 55 -15.48 -10.58 -18.23
N ILE A 56 -15.50 -10.41 -16.91
CA ILE A 56 -15.22 -9.14 -16.24
C ILE A 56 -13.78 -8.70 -16.51
N MET A 57 -12.81 -9.58 -16.32
CA MET A 57 -11.41 -9.25 -16.56
C MET A 57 -11.16 -8.91 -18.04
N ASN A 58 -11.71 -9.68 -18.97
CA ASN A 58 -11.61 -9.38 -20.41
C ASN A 58 -12.21 -8.02 -20.77
N LEU A 59 -13.31 -7.62 -20.12
CA LEU A 59 -13.89 -6.28 -20.31
C LEU A 59 -12.93 -5.20 -19.82
N PHE A 60 -12.37 -5.33 -18.62
CA PHE A 60 -11.41 -4.34 -18.09
C PHE A 60 -10.15 -4.24 -18.95
N LEU A 61 -9.59 -5.36 -19.43
CA LEU A 61 -8.44 -5.34 -20.32
C LEU A 61 -8.73 -4.59 -21.63
N ARG A 62 -9.94 -4.73 -22.17
CA ARG A 62 -10.38 -3.97 -23.36
C ARG A 62 -10.56 -2.48 -23.09
N VAL A 63 -10.86 -2.08 -21.86
CA VAL A 63 -11.00 -0.66 -21.48
C VAL A 63 -9.67 0.08 -21.61
N PHE A 64 -8.52 -0.57 -21.42
CA PHE A 64 -7.20 0.04 -21.65
C PHE A 64 -6.88 0.35 -23.12
N ALA A 65 -7.71 -0.11 -24.08
CA ALA A 65 -7.58 0.33 -25.47
C ALA A 65 -8.07 1.78 -25.66
N CYS A 66 -8.80 2.34 -24.70
CA CYS A 66 -9.24 3.72 -24.71
C CYS A 66 -8.05 4.67 -24.49
N ARG A 67 -8.16 5.91 -24.96
CA ARG A 67 -7.10 6.93 -24.77
C ARG A 67 -7.55 7.97 -23.77
N SER A 68 -7.83 7.52 -22.53
CA SER A 68 -8.33 8.39 -21.47
C SER A 68 -7.79 7.95 -20.11
N ALA A 69 -7.07 8.86 -19.45
CA ALA A 69 -6.45 8.62 -18.14
C ALA A 69 -7.50 8.30 -17.07
N THR A 70 -8.60 9.07 -17.03
CA THR A 70 -9.71 8.86 -16.08
C THR A 70 -10.34 7.48 -16.22
N VAL A 71 -10.51 7.00 -17.46
CA VAL A 71 -11.02 5.64 -17.71
C VAL A 71 -10.03 4.58 -17.26
N HIS A 72 -8.72 4.81 -17.45
CA HIS A 72 -7.70 3.89 -16.98
C HIS A 72 -7.62 3.83 -15.45
N GLU A 73 -7.79 4.96 -14.78
CA GLU A 73 -7.86 5.06 -13.32
C GLU A 73 -9.00 4.20 -12.77
N GLU A 74 -10.23 4.42 -13.25
CA GLU A 74 -11.42 3.67 -12.83
C GLU A 74 -11.30 2.17 -13.17
N ALA A 75 -10.73 1.83 -14.32
CA ALA A 75 -10.47 0.44 -14.68
C ALA A 75 -9.45 -0.22 -13.75
N MET A 76 -8.37 0.50 -13.38
CA MET A 76 -7.37 0.00 -12.43
C MET A 76 -7.99 -0.24 -11.04
N LEU A 77 -8.76 0.72 -10.50
CA LEU A 77 -9.47 0.56 -9.23
C LEU A 77 -10.42 -0.65 -9.24
N ALA A 78 -11.16 -0.82 -10.34
CA ALA A 78 -12.05 -1.97 -10.51
C ALA A 78 -11.28 -3.30 -10.56
N ILE A 79 -10.10 -3.32 -11.19
CA ILE A 79 -9.21 -4.50 -11.22
C ILE A 79 -8.61 -4.78 -9.84
N GLY A 80 -8.23 -3.78 -9.05
CA GLY A 80 -7.75 -3.96 -7.66
C GLY A 80 -8.81 -4.64 -6.79
N ALA A 81 -10.05 -4.12 -6.82
CA ALA A 81 -11.19 -4.74 -6.14
C ALA A 81 -11.48 -6.17 -6.63
N PHE A 82 -11.31 -6.41 -7.93
CA PHE A 82 -11.47 -7.73 -8.54
C PHE A 82 -10.37 -8.70 -8.10
N ALA A 83 -9.11 -8.26 -8.05
CA ALA A 83 -7.98 -9.05 -7.56
C ALA A 83 -8.21 -9.46 -6.11
N TYR A 84 -8.54 -8.51 -5.23
CA TYR A 84 -8.87 -8.79 -3.83
C TYR A 84 -10.02 -9.80 -3.69
N SER A 85 -11.09 -9.64 -4.48
CA SER A 85 -12.26 -10.53 -4.41
C SER A 85 -11.96 -11.94 -4.94
N THR A 86 -11.15 -12.07 -5.99
CA THR A 86 -10.83 -13.36 -6.63
C THR A 86 -9.67 -14.09 -5.93
N GLY A 87 -8.83 -13.37 -5.18
CA GLY A 87 -7.69 -13.87 -4.43
C GLY A 87 -6.71 -14.64 -5.33
N PRO A 88 -6.29 -15.86 -4.95
CA PRO A 88 -5.25 -16.59 -5.69
C PRO A 88 -5.65 -16.96 -7.13
N ASN A 89 -6.94 -16.92 -7.46
CA ASN A 89 -7.42 -17.17 -8.82
C ASN A 89 -7.09 -16.02 -9.78
N PHE A 90 -6.73 -14.84 -9.27
CA PHE A 90 -6.31 -13.70 -10.09
C PHE A 90 -5.00 -13.98 -10.86
N ALA A 91 -4.19 -14.93 -10.37
CA ALA A 91 -2.87 -15.25 -10.94
C ALA A 91 -2.93 -15.58 -12.44
N LYS A 92 -4.03 -16.16 -12.93
CA LYS A 92 -4.19 -16.51 -14.35
C LYS A 92 -4.24 -15.29 -15.28
N TYR A 93 -4.60 -14.12 -14.76
CA TYR A 93 -4.71 -12.89 -15.56
C TYR A 93 -3.42 -12.05 -15.56
N MET A 94 -2.51 -12.30 -14.61
CA MET A 94 -1.27 -11.55 -14.47
C MET A 94 -0.40 -11.49 -15.74
N PRO A 95 -0.21 -12.57 -16.52
CA PRO A 95 0.64 -12.50 -17.71
C PRO A 95 0.20 -11.46 -18.74
N GLU A 96 -1.11 -11.23 -18.87
CA GLU A 96 -1.66 -10.22 -19.77
C GLU A 96 -1.77 -8.86 -19.08
N PHE A 97 -2.29 -8.85 -17.86
CA PHE A 97 -2.52 -7.62 -17.10
C PHE A 97 -1.23 -6.88 -16.74
N TYR A 98 -0.13 -7.60 -16.51
CA TYR A 98 1.16 -7.01 -16.11
C TYR A 98 1.66 -5.92 -17.06
N LYS A 99 1.37 -6.03 -18.36
CA LYS A 99 1.73 -5.01 -19.35
C LYS A 99 1.07 -3.67 -19.06
N TYR A 100 -0.20 -3.70 -18.65
CA TYR A 100 -0.96 -2.49 -18.30
C TYR A 100 -0.56 -1.97 -16.93
N LEU A 101 -0.23 -2.87 -16.00
CA LEU A 101 0.32 -2.51 -14.69
C LEU A 101 1.64 -1.74 -14.85
N GLU A 102 2.58 -2.27 -15.63
CA GLU A 102 3.87 -1.62 -15.91
C GLU A 102 3.69 -0.26 -16.60
N MET A 103 2.78 -0.18 -17.58
CA MET A 103 2.42 1.08 -18.25
C MET A 103 1.86 2.13 -17.26
N GLY A 104 0.99 1.72 -16.33
CA GLY A 104 0.40 2.61 -15.33
C GLY A 104 1.45 3.14 -14.33
N LEU A 105 2.38 2.27 -13.90
CA LEU A 105 3.48 2.67 -13.02
C LEU A 105 4.45 3.65 -13.71
N GLN A 106 4.64 3.52 -15.02
CA GLN A 106 5.51 4.43 -15.80
C GLN A 106 4.87 5.78 -16.15
N ASN A 107 3.57 5.98 -15.90
CA ASN A 107 2.84 7.16 -16.34
C ASN A 107 3.00 8.33 -15.35
N PHE A 108 4.15 9.01 -15.42
CA PHE A 108 4.45 10.16 -14.56
C PHE A 108 3.66 11.42 -14.91
N GLU A 109 3.12 11.54 -16.14
CA GLU A 109 2.32 12.69 -16.56
C GLU A 109 0.95 12.70 -15.85
N GLU A 110 0.33 11.52 -15.74
CA GLU A 110 -0.97 11.33 -15.07
C GLU A 110 -0.75 10.70 -13.68
N TYR A 111 -0.25 11.51 -12.74
CA TYR A 111 0.16 11.04 -11.42
C TYR A 111 -0.96 10.33 -10.62
N GLN A 112 -2.24 10.65 -10.89
CA GLN A 112 -3.39 9.99 -10.27
C GLN A 112 -3.48 8.52 -10.71
N VAL A 113 -3.33 8.25 -12.01
CA VAL A 113 -3.28 6.89 -12.56
C VAL A 113 -2.10 6.13 -11.98
N CYS A 114 -0.93 6.76 -11.88
CA CYS A 114 0.25 6.16 -11.26
C CYS A 114 -0.02 5.78 -9.79
N ALA A 115 -0.52 6.72 -8.97
CA ALA A 115 -0.85 6.46 -7.56
C ALA A 115 -1.87 5.33 -7.38
N VAL A 116 -2.93 5.32 -8.19
CA VAL A 116 -3.92 4.23 -8.20
C VAL A 116 -3.29 2.91 -8.60
N THR A 117 -2.44 2.89 -9.63
CA THR A 117 -1.75 1.68 -10.08
C THR A 117 -0.86 1.10 -8.98
N VAL A 118 -0.16 1.96 -8.23
CA VAL A 118 0.64 1.54 -7.07
C VAL A 118 -0.25 0.92 -5.98
N GLY A 119 -1.41 1.50 -5.69
CA GLY A 119 -2.39 0.91 -4.76
C GLY A 119 -2.88 -0.47 -5.21
N VAL A 120 -3.14 -0.62 -6.52
CA VAL A 120 -3.54 -1.90 -7.13
C VAL A 120 -2.44 -2.95 -7.01
N VAL A 121 -1.15 -2.59 -7.06
CA VAL A 121 -0.06 -3.52 -6.76
C VAL A 121 -0.22 -4.08 -5.34
N GLY A 122 -0.55 -3.24 -4.35
CA GLY A 122 -0.82 -3.68 -2.97
C GLY A 122 -1.99 -4.66 -2.89
N ASP A 123 -3.11 -4.38 -3.58
CA ASP A 123 -4.25 -5.29 -3.67
C ASP A 123 -3.87 -6.65 -4.27
N ILE A 124 -3.03 -6.65 -5.30
CA ILE A 124 -2.54 -7.88 -5.93
C ILE A 124 -1.58 -8.63 -5.00
N CYS A 125 -0.73 -7.93 -4.25
CA CYS A 125 0.14 -8.55 -3.23
C CYS A 125 -0.71 -9.30 -2.19
N ARG A 126 -1.78 -8.69 -1.70
CA ARG A 126 -2.73 -9.32 -0.76
C ARG A 126 -3.49 -10.49 -1.40
N ALA A 127 -3.85 -10.38 -2.68
CA ALA A 127 -4.61 -11.42 -3.38
C ALA A 127 -3.78 -12.65 -3.76
N LEU A 128 -2.52 -12.43 -4.16
CA LEU A 128 -1.65 -13.46 -4.72
C LEU A 128 -0.65 -14.03 -3.73
N GLU A 129 -0.35 -13.31 -2.64
CA GLU A 129 0.69 -13.66 -1.68
C GLU A 129 2.00 -14.01 -2.42
N ASP A 130 2.62 -15.15 -2.13
CA ASP A 130 3.88 -15.61 -2.71
C ASP A 130 3.86 -15.71 -4.25
N LYS A 131 2.69 -15.86 -4.88
CA LYS A 131 2.54 -15.98 -6.34
C LYS A 131 2.86 -14.70 -7.10
N ILE A 132 2.95 -13.54 -6.43
CA ILE A 132 3.38 -12.29 -7.07
C ILE A 132 4.89 -12.26 -7.34
N LEU A 133 5.68 -13.11 -6.68
CA LEU A 133 7.15 -13.10 -6.71
C LEU A 133 7.78 -12.96 -8.11
N PRO A 134 7.29 -13.64 -9.18
CA PRO A 134 7.86 -13.49 -10.52
C PRO A 134 7.78 -12.08 -11.12
N TYR A 135 6.88 -11.24 -10.61
CA TYR A 135 6.63 -9.89 -11.11
C TYR A 135 7.29 -8.80 -10.25
N CYS A 136 7.72 -9.14 -9.04
CA CYS A 136 8.25 -8.18 -8.06
C CYS A 136 9.49 -7.44 -8.54
N ASP A 137 10.39 -8.07 -9.31
CA ASP A 137 11.61 -7.40 -9.79
C ASP A 137 11.30 -6.23 -10.73
N GLY A 138 10.37 -6.41 -11.67
CA GLY A 138 9.96 -5.32 -12.55
C GLY A 138 9.15 -4.24 -11.83
N ILE A 139 8.26 -4.64 -10.91
CA ILE A 139 7.50 -3.71 -10.06
C ILE A 139 8.45 -2.85 -9.22
N MET A 140 9.33 -3.48 -8.45
CA MET A 140 10.30 -2.77 -7.58
C MET A 140 11.23 -1.87 -8.39
N THR A 141 11.65 -2.31 -9.58
CA THR A 141 12.44 -1.47 -10.48
C THR A 141 11.69 -0.19 -10.86
N GLN A 142 10.39 -0.27 -11.15
CA GLN A 142 9.61 0.89 -11.52
C GLN A 142 9.35 1.82 -10.33
N LEU A 143 8.93 1.27 -9.19
CA LEU A 143 8.69 2.05 -7.96
C LEU A 143 9.95 2.83 -7.52
N LEU A 144 11.13 2.21 -7.60
CA LEU A 144 12.40 2.85 -7.25
C LEU A 144 12.79 3.96 -8.26
N LYS A 145 12.49 3.77 -9.55
CA LYS A 145 12.68 4.82 -10.57
C LYS A 145 11.78 6.02 -10.30
N ASP A 146 10.52 5.78 -9.94
CA ASP A 146 9.56 6.84 -9.64
C ASP A 146 10.03 7.67 -8.45
N LEU A 147 10.45 7.02 -7.35
CA LEU A 147 10.99 7.71 -6.16
C LEU A 147 12.27 8.51 -6.46
N SER A 148 13.05 8.07 -7.44
CA SER A 148 14.28 8.76 -7.86
C SER A 148 14.02 9.93 -8.83
N SER A 149 12.80 10.09 -9.32
CA SER A 149 12.43 11.14 -10.27
C SER A 149 12.09 12.45 -9.55
N ASN A 150 12.73 13.54 -9.99
CA ASN A 150 12.40 14.89 -9.53
C ASN A 150 11.09 15.42 -10.13
N GLN A 151 10.50 14.73 -11.10
CA GLN A 151 9.24 15.10 -11.74
C GLN A 151 8.04 14.40 -11.10
N LEU A 152 8.25 13.44 -10.20
CA LEU A 152 7.16 12.71 -9.56
C LEU A 152 6.38 13.63 -8.64
N HIS A 153 5.05 13.65 -8.82
CA HIS A 153 4.17 14.38 -7.93
C HIS A 153 4.24 13.80 -6.50
N ARG A 154 4.31 14.69 -5.50
CA ARG A 154 4.55 14.31 -4.10
C ARG A 154 3.54 13.29 -3.54
N SER A 155 2.30 13.30 -4.03
CA SER A 155 1.21 12.43 -3.60
C SER A 155 1.39 10.96 -4.00
N VAL A 156 2.30 10.65 -4.93
CA VAL A 156 2.59 9.27 -5.34
C VAL A 156 3.59 8.61 -4.39
N LYS A 157 4.39 9.38 -3.65
CA LYS A 157 5.39 8.82 -2.73
C LYS A 157 4.77 7.99 -1.59
N PRO A 158 3.74 8.48 -0.87
CA PRO A 158 3.10 7.69 0.20
C PRO A 158 2.63 6.30 -0.25
N PRO A 159 1.83 6.15 -1.33
CA PRO A 159 1.38 4.81 -1.75
C PRO A 159 2.54 3.91 -2.22
N ILE A 160 3.64 4.46 -2.77
CA ILE A 160 4.82 3.65 -3.11
C ILE A 160 5.42 3.04 -1.83
N PHE A 161 5.54 3.82 -0.76
CA PHE A 161 6.06 3.30 0.51
C PHE A 161 5.14 2.23 1.11
N SER A 162 3.82 2.47 1.17
CA SER A 162 2.86 1.44 1.60
C SER A 162 3.00 0.16 0.77
N CYS A 163 3.17 0.30 -0.55
CA CYS A 163 3.35 -0.81 -1.47
C CYS A 163 4.62 -1.62 -1.19
N PHE A 164 5.72 -1.01 -0.72
CA PHE A 164 6.90 -1.77 -0.26
C PHE A 164 6.54 -2.70 0.91
N GLY A 165 5.71 -2.23 1.84
CA GLY A 165 5.20 -3.05 2.95
C GLY A 165 4.36 -4.21 2.44
N ASP A 166 3.44 -3.96 1.50
CA ASP A 166 2.57 -4.99 0.91
C ASP A 166 3.37 -6.06 0.16
N ILE A 167 4.39 -5.66 -0.61
CA ILE A 167 5.28 -6.60 -1.30
C ILE A 167 6.04 -7.43 -0.27
N ALA A 168 6.60 -6.79 0.76
CA ALA A 168 7.35 -7.49 1.80
C ALA A 168 6.48 -8.49 2.57
N LEU A 169 5.22 -8.14 2.88
CA LEU A 169 4.24 -9.05 3.47
C LEU A 169 3.96 -10.25 2.57
N ALA A 170 3.78 -10.02 1.27
CA ALA A 170 3.43 -11.07 0.32
C ALA A 170 4.56 -12.06 0.05
N ILE A 171 5.81 -11.60 -0.06
CA ILE A 171 6.95 -12.45 -0.46
C ILE A 171 7.88 -12.84 0.70
N GLY A 172 7.64 -12.27 1.88
CA GLY A 172 8.39 -12.52 3.10
C GLY A 172 9.90 -12.27 2.95
N GLU A 173 10.70 -13.24 3.36
CA GLU A 173 12.17 -13.13 3.34
C GLU A 173 12.78 -12.94 1.93
N ASN A 174 12.03 -13.22 0.86
CA ASN A 174 12.47 -12.92 -0.51
C ASN A 174 12.60 -11.42 -0.77
N PHE A 175 12.05 -10.57 0.10
CA PHE A 175 12.21 -9.12 0.04
C PHE A 175 13.65 -8.68 0.41
N GLU A 176 14.51 -9.57 0.90
CA GLU A 176 15.90 -9.25 1.29
C GLU A 176 16.68 -8.52 0.18
N LYS A 177 16.46 -8.90 -1.08
CA LYS A 177 17.15 -8.32 -2.24
C LYS A 177 16.83 -6.84 -2.45
N TYR A 178 15.72 -6.36 -1.89
CA TYR A 178 15.28 -4.99 -2.03
C TYR A 178 15.64 -4.11 -0.83
N LEU A 179 15.98 -4.68 0.33
CA LEU A 179 16.28 -3.95 1.56
C LEU A 179 17.35 -2.87 1.36
N MET A 180 18.40 -3.18 0.59
CA MET A 180 19.49 -2.24 0.32
C MET A 180 19.06 -0.99 -0.46
N TYR A 181 17.89 -1.02 -1.12
CA TYR A 181 17.33 0.10 -1.88
C TYR A 181 16.13 0.73 -1.17
N SER A 182 15.23 -0.07 -0.60
CA SER A 182 14.01 0.41 0.04
C SER A 182 14.27 1.10 1.38
N MET A 183 15.17 0.57 2.21
CA MET A 183 15.45 1.14 3.53
C MET A 183 16.05 2.56 3.47
N PRO A 184 17.07 2.84 2.62
CA PRO A 184 17.56 4.22 2.48
C PRO A 184 16.51 5.22 1.99
N MET A 185 15.59 4.78 1.12
CA MET A 185 14.49 5.62 0.62
C MET A 185 13.48 5.94 1.74
N LEU A 186 13.10 4.93 2.54
CA LEU A 186 12.23 5.12 3.71
C LEU A 186 12.85 6.05 4.74
N GLN A 187 14.14 5.87 5.04
CA GLN A 187 14.87 6.76 5.97
C GLN A 187 14.91 8.20 5.46
N SER A 188 15.22 8.40 4.18
CA SER A 188 15.25 9.75 3.58
C SER A 188 13.88 10.42 3.62
N ALA A 189 12.80 9.67 3.39
CA ALA A 189 11.43 10.18 3.46
C ALA A 189 11.00 10.50 4.90
N ALA A 190 11.41 9.68 5.87
CA ALA A 190 11.17 9.93 7.30
C ALA A 190 11.83 11.25 7.74
N GLU A 191 13.09 11.47 7.37
CA GLU A 191 13.80 12.72 7.65
C GLU A 191 13.15 13.95 7.00
N LEU A 192 12.61 13.81 5.78
CA LEU A 192 11.87 14.87 5.10
C LEU A 192 10.55 15.20 5.83
N SER A 193 9.84 14.18 6.31
CA SER A 193 8.56 14.36 7.01
C SER A 193 8.70 15.10 8.35
N ALA A 194 9.86 15.02 9.00
CA ALA A 194 10.15 15.77 10.23
C ALA A 194 10.51 17.25 9.99
N ARG A 195 10.91 17.61 8.76
CA ARG A 195 11.29 19.01 8.41
C ARG A 195 10.12 19.84 7.88
N THR A 196 9.00 19.20 7.60
CA THR A 196 7.90 19.78 6.82
C THR A 196 6.68 20.14 7.71
N SER A 197 6.76 19.86 9.01
CA SER A 197 5.68 20.07 9.99
C SER A 197 5.35 21.56 10.19
N GLY A 198 4.05 21.90 10.18
CA GLY A 198 3.55 23.21 10.65
C GLY A 198 3.52 24.38 9.64
N ALA A 199 3.52 24.13 8.33
CA ALA A 199 3.46 25.21 7.32
C ALA A 199 2.03 25.67 6.97
N ASP A 200 1.12 24.73 6.71
CA ASP A 200 -0.32 24.95 6.44
C ASP A 200 -1.09 23.61 6.53
N ASP A 201 -2.42 23.64 6.50
CA ASP A 201 -3.29 22.46 6.67
C ASP A 201 -3.06 21.38 5.59
N GLU A 202 -2.82 21.78 4.33
CA GLU A 202 -2.56 20.84 3.23
C GLU A 202 -1.22 20.11 3.41
N MET A 203 -0.21 20.81 3.92
CA MET A 203 1.10 20.24 4.22
C MET A 203 1.05 19.31 5.42
N ILE A 204 0.20 19.58 6.42
CA ILE A 204 -0.03 18.67 7.54
C ILE A 204 -0.71 17.38 7.05
N GLU A 205 -1.75 17.47 6.22
CA GLU A 205 -2.42 16.29 5.65
C GLU A 205 -1.44 15.45 4.81
N TYR A 206 -0.66 16.09 3.93
CA TYR A 206 0.36 15.41 3.14
C TYR A 206 1.42 14.74 4.02
N THR A 207 1.87 15.41 5.08
CA THR A 207 2.89 14.88 6.00
C THR A 207 2.36 13.66 6.74
N ASN A 208 1.10 13.67 7.17
CA ASN A 208 0.46 12.50 7.79
C ASN A 208 0.31 11.33 6.81
N LEU A 209 -0.10 11.60 5.56
CA LEU A 209 -0.14 10.56 4.51
C LEU A 209 1.24 9.95 4.28
N LEU A 210 2.28 10.78 4.18
CA LEU A 210 3.66 10.33 4.00
C LEU A 210 4.14 9.49 5.20
N ARG A 211 3.88 9.95 6.43
CA ARG A 211 4.20 9.20 7.66
C ARG A 211 3.51 7.85 7.67
N ASN A 212 2.20 7.81 7.38
CA ASN A 212 1.47 6.55 7.35
C ASN A 212 2.04 5.57 6.31
N GLY A 213 2.36 6.03 5.10
CA GLY A 213 2.96 5.16 4.08
C GLY A 213 4.33 4.60 4.48
N ILE A 214 5.17 5.40 5.16
CA ILE A 214 6.46 4.93 5.70
C ILE A 214 6.24 3.91 6.83
N LEU A 215 5.29 4.16 7.72
CA LEU A 215 4.98 3.27 8.85
C LEU A 215 4.41 1.93 8.37
N GLU A 216 3.49 1.95 7.40
CA GLU A 216 2.97 0.75 6.75
C GLU A 216 4.07 -0.05 6.07
N ALA A 217 5.04 0.63 5.44
CA ALA A 217 6.22 -0.03 4.88
C ALA A 217 7.03 -0.77 5.95
N TYR A 218 7.36 -0.11 7.06
CA TYR A 218 8.12 -0.73 8.15
C TYR A 218 7.35 -1.90 8.78
N SER A 219 6.06 -1.72 9.06
CA SER A 219 5.18 -2.77 9.59
C SER A 219 5.18 -3.98 8.66
N GLY A 220 4.95 -3.76 7.37
CA GLY A 220 4.91 -4.83 6.38
C GLY A 220 6.26 -5.56 6.22
N ILE A 221 7.37 -4.83 6.30
CA ILE A 221 8.71 -5.45 6.26
C ILE A 221 8.96 -6.29 7.53
N PHE A 222 8.66 -5.78 8.72
CA PHE A 222 8.84 -6.56 9.95
C PHE A 222 7.98 -7.82 9.94
N GLN A 223 6.70 -7.69 9.61
CA GLN A 223 5.77 -8.81 9.55
C GLN A 223 6.14 -9.82 8.46
N GLY A 224 6.61 -9.36 7.29
CA GLY A 224 7.08 -10.23 6.20
C GLY A 224 8.30 -11.07 6.58
N PHE A 225 9.20 -10.54 7.39
CA PHE A 225 10.37 -11.27 7.91
C PHE A 225 10.08 -12.02 9.21
N LYS A 226 8.89 -11.89 9.80
CA LYS A 226 8.56 -12.53 11.07
C LYS A 226 8.73 -14.05 10.95
N ASN A 227 9.35 -14.64 11.97
CA ASN A 227 9.72 -16.06 12.01
C ASN A 227 10.74 -16.53 10.94
N SER A 228 11.28 -15.63 10.10
CA SER A 228 12.39 -15.95 9.20
C SER A 228 13.72 -15.97 9.97
N PRO A 229 14.69 -16.84 9.60
CA PRO A 229 16.06 -16.73 10.10
C PRO A 229 16.75 -15.42 9.67
N LYS A 230 16.18 -14.68 8.72
CA LYS A 230 16.75 -13.44 8.16
C LYS A 230 16.30 -12.16 8.86
N THR A 231 15.55 -12.24 9.97
CA THR A 231 15.20 -11.07 10.79
C THR A 231 16.42 -10.26 11.25
N GLN A 232 17.58 -10.91 11.39
CA GLN A 232 18.84 -10.26 11.73
C GLN A 232 19.26 -9.18 10.74
N LEU A 233 18.84 -9.27 9.47
CA LEU A 233 19.09 -8.25 8.45
C LEU A 233 18.39 -6.93 8.76
N LEU A 234 17.35 -6.94 9.59
CA LEU A 234 16.57 -5.75 9.95
C LEU A 234 17.15 -5.00 11.16
N ILE A 235 18.02 -5.64 11.96
CA ILE A 235 18.61 -5.06 13.18
C ILE A 235 19.32 -3.72 12.91
N PRO A 236 20.13 -3.54 11.85
CA PRO A 236 20.82 -2.28 11.60
C PRO A 236 19.89 -1.08 11.37
N TYR A 237 18.64 -1.32 10.97
CA TYR A 237 17.66 -0.26 10.69
C TYR A 237 16.83 0.12 11.92
N ALA A 238 16.78 -0.73 12.96
CA ALA A 238 15.97 -0.52 14.16
C ALA A 238 16.22 0.83 14.86
N PRO A 239 17.47 1.33 15.03
CA PRO A 239 17.71 2.61 15.68
C PRO A 239 17.07 3.80 14.93
N HIS A 240 17.15 3.80 13.60
CA HIS A 240 16.57 4.87 12.77
C HIS A 240 15.03 4.84 12.79
N ILE A 241 14.44 3.65 12.82
CA ILE A 241 12.98 3.49 12.93
C ILE A 241 12.49 4.01 14.29
N LEU A 242 13.19 3.68 15.38
CA LEU A 242 12.86 4.22 16.71
C LEU A 242 13.02 5.74 16.76
N GLN A 243 14.09 6.27 16.18
CA GLN A 243 14.29 7.72 16.08
C GLN A 243 13.14 8.40 15.33
N PHE A 244 12.63 7.77 14.26
CA PHE A 244 11.48 8.28 13.52
C PHE A 244 10.20 8.27 14.37
N LEU A 245 9.92 7.17 15.08
CA LEU A 245 8.78 7.09 16.00
C LEU A 245 8.87 8.14 17.11
N ASP A 246 10.06 8.34 17.68
CA ASP A 246 10.33 9.36 18.68
C ASP A 246 10.07 10.77 18.13
N SER A 247 10.47 11.05 16.89
CA SER A 247 10.21 12.35 16.24
C SER A 247 8.71 12.61 16.04
N ILE A 248 7.95 11.62 15.58
CA ILE A 248 6.50 11.73 15.39
C ILE A 248 5.83 12.06 16.74
N TYR A 249 6.18 11.32 17.79
CA TYR A 249 5.57 11.49 19.10
C TYR A 249 5.91 12.83 19.76
N MET A 250 7.15 13.30 19.61
CA MET A 250 7.62 14.55 20.22
C MET A 250 7.00 15.80 19.58
N GLU A 251 6.71 15.76 18.28
CA GLU A 251 6.08 16.89 17.58
C GLU A 251 4.59 17.06 17.92
N LYS A 252 3.91 15.98 18.35
CA LYS A 252 2.47 15.98 18.70
C LYS A 252 1.54 16.46 17.57
N ASP A 253 2.01 16.41 16.34
CA ASP A 253 1.28 16.82 15.14
C ASP A 253 1.03 15.59 14.25
N MET A 254 0.24 14.65 14.78
CA MET A 254 -0.15 13.42 14.08
C MET A 254 -1.64 13.16 14.24
N ASP A 255 -2.26 12.59 13.22
CA ASP A 255 -3.64 12.12 13.31
C ASP A 255 -3.74 10.73 13.98
N ASP A 256 -4.97 10.32 14.27
CA ASP A 256 -5.27 9.04 14.92
C ASP A 256 -4.79 7.83 14.10
N VAL A 257 -4.75 7.95 12.77
CA VAL A 257 -4.29 6.89 11.86
C VAL A 257 -2.78 6.70 12.01
N VAL A 258 -2.01 7.78 11.91
CA VAL A 258 -0.56 7.79 12.12
C VAL A 258 -0.22 7.32 13.53
N MET A 259 -0.96 7.77 14.55
CA MET A 259 -0.76 7.33 15.94
C MET A 259 -0.95 5.82 16.10
N LYS A 260 -2.03 5.27 15.55
CA LYS A 260 -2.33 3.83 15.55
C LYS A 260 -1.26 3.02 14.82
N THR A 261 -0.85 3.46 13.62
CA THR A 261 0.14 2.75 12.81
C THR A 261 1.52 2.83 13.46
N ALA A 262 1.89 3.97 14.02
CA ALA A 262 3.18 4.17 14.71
C ALA A 262 3.32 3.28 15.95
N ILE A 263 2.28 3.17 16.79
CA ILE A 263 2.31 2.25 17.93
C ILE A 263 2.33 0.79 17.47
N GLY A 264 1.68 0.47 16.34
CA GLY A 264 1.77 -0.82 15.68
C GLY A 264 3.20 -1.15 15.25
N VAL A 265 3.90 -0.23 14.58
CA VAL A 265 5.31 -0.42 14.18
C VAL A 265 6.22 -0.64 15.38
N LEU A 266 6.00 0.06 16.50
CA LEU A 266 6.76 -0.17 17.74
C LEU A 266 6.57 -1.61 18.26
N GLY A 267 5.34 -2.13 18.19
CA GLY A 267 5.03 -3.51 18.53
C GLY A 267 5.63 -4.51 17.54
N ASP A 268 5.55 -4.25 16.23
CA ASP A 268 6.13 -5.10 15.18
C ASP A 268 7.65 -5.21 15.31
N LEU A 269 8.32 -4.09 15.61
CA LEU A 269 9.75 -4.03 15.88
C LEU A 269 10.12 -4.94 17.07
N ALA A 270 9.38 -4.83 18.18
CA ALA A 270 9.61 -5.64 19.37
C ALA A 270 9.35 -7.13 19.12
N ASP A 271 8.24 -7.46 18.45
CA ASP A 271 7.83 -8.84 18.18
C ASP A 271 8.76 -9.54 17.18
N THR A 272 9.33 -8.80 16.22
CA THR A 272 10.19 -9.34 15.17
C THR A 272 11.66 -9.48 15.60
N LEU A 273 12.19 -8.50 16.35
CA LEU A 273 13.61 -8.47 16.71
C LEU A 273 13.92 -8.94 18.14
N GLY A 274 12.91 -9.14 18.97
CA GLY A 274 13.07 -9.65 20.34
C GLY A 274 13.99 -8.76 21.19
N SER A 275 14.92 -9.39 21.91
CA SER A 275 15.81 -8.70 22.87
C SER A 275 16.69 -7.60 22.24
N ASN A 276 17.00 -7.70 20.94
CA ASN A 276 17.71 -6.64 20.22
C ASN A 276 16.88 -5.34 20.16
N ALA A 277 15.57 -5.44 19.88
CA ALA A 277 14.67 -4.29 19.95
C ALA A 277 14.34 -3.91 21.40
N GLY A 278 14.17 -4.89 22.31
CA GLY A 278 13.87 -4.63 23.72
C GLY A 278 14.89 -3.69 24.36
N SER A 279 16.17 -3.91 24.13
CA SER A 279 17.26 -3.06 24.63
C SER A 279 17.20 -1.64 24.07
N LEU A 280 16.87 -1.47 22.78
CA LEU A 280 16.77 -0.17 22.13
C LEU A 280 15.53 0.60 22.60
N ILE A 281 14.38 -0.09 22.73
CA ILE A 281 13.12 0.48 23.20
C ILE A 281 13.25 0.98 24.65
N GLN A 282 14.00 0.27 25.50
CA GLN A 282 14.30 0.73 26.86
C GLN A 282 15.15 1.99 26.92
N GLN A 283 15.99 2.22 25.89
CA GLN A 283 16.85 3.41 25.80
C GLN A 283 16.13 4.60 25.13
N SER A 284 15.03 4.36 24.42
CA SER A 284 14.22 5.40 23.80
C SER A 284 13.60 6.30 24.86
N LEU A 285 13.68 7.61 24.61
CA LEU A 285 13.20 8.65 25.53
C LEU A 285 11.66 8.73 25.57
N SER A 286 11.00 8.41 24.46
CA SER A 286 9.56 8.59 24.28
C SER A 286 8.75 7.31 24.24
N SER A 287 9.34 6.17 23.88
CA SER A 287 8.59 4.93 23.61
C SER A 287 7.64 4.53 24.75
N LYS A 288 8.06 4.72 26.00
CA LYS A 288 7.23 4.42 27.18
C LYS A 288 6.05 5.38 27.33
N ASP A 289 6.29 6.67 27.18
CA ASP A 289 5.25 7.70 27.32
C ASP A 289 4.27 7.61 26.15
N PHE A 290 4.79 7.36 24.94
CA PHE A 290 3.98 7.11 23.75
C PHE A 290 3.04 5.92 23.94
N LEU A 291 3.57 4.78 24.40
CA LEU A 291 2.75 3.60 24.69
C LEU A 291 1.66 3.89 25.73
N ASN A 292 2.00 4.59 26.82
CA ASN A 292 1.03 4.91 27.88
C ASN A 292 -0.08 5.85 27.41
N GLU A 293 0.25 6.79 26.52
CA GLU A 293 -0.71 7.70 25.92
C GLU A 293 -1.67 6.95 25.01
N CYS A 294 -1.18 6.05 24.13
CA CYS A 294 -2.03 5.22 23.30
C CYS A 294 -2.93 4.28 24.12
N LEU A 295 -2.43 3.72 25.23
CA LEU A 295 -3.23 2.88 26.15
C LEU A 295 -4.35 3.66 26.87
N SER A 296 -4.17 4.98 26.98
CA SER A 296 -5.12 5.90 27.61
C SER A 296 -6.01 6.61 26.58
N SER A 297 -5.87 6.30 25.30
CA SER A 297 -6.71 6.88 24.23
C SER A 297 -8.18 6.47 24.39
N ASP A 298 -9.08 7.38 24.03
CA ASP A 298 -10.51 7.12 23.93
C ASP A 298 -10.86 6.34 22.64
N ASP A 299 -9.96 6.33 21.65
CA ASP A 299 -10.11 5.52 20.45
C ASP A 299 -9.79 4.04 20.73
N HIS A 300 -10.78 3.18 20.53
CA HIS A 300 -10.68 1.75 20.77
C HIS A 300 -9.61 1.06 19.91
N LEU A 301 -9.44 1.47 18.65
CA LEU A 301 -8.49 0.87 17.72
C LEU A 301 -7.05 1.26 18.07
N ILE A 302 -6.82 2.50 18.52
CA ILE A 302 -5.50 2.93 19.04
C ILE A 302 -5.17 2.12 20.29
N LYS A 303 -6.12 2.02 21.23
CA LYS A 303 -5.94 1.31 22.49
C LYS A 303 -5.67 -0.19 22.28
N GLU A 304 -6.42 -0.83 21.38
CA GLU A 304 -6.21 -2.25 21.02
C GLU A 304 -4.81 -2.47 20.44
N SER A 305 -4.37 -1.61 19.51
CA SER A 305 -3.02 -1.65 18.94
C SER A 305 -1.94 -1.47 20.02
N ALA A 306 -2.15 -0.55 20.96
CA ALA A 306 -1.24 -0.30 22.07
C ALA A 306 -1.19 -1.46 23.08
N GLU A 307 -2.32 -2.09 23.38
CA GLU A 307 -2.38 -3.26 24.25
C GLU A 307 -1.58 -4.43 23.66
N TRP A 308 -1.70 -4.65 22.35
CA TRP A 308 -0.90 -5.63 21.63
C TRP A 308 0.60 -5.27 21.65
N ALA A 309 0.94 -4.02 21.33
CA ALA A 309 2.34 -3.55 21.33
C ALA A 309 2.97 -3.69 22.72
N ARG A 310 2.24 -3.37 23.80
CA ARG A 310 2.70 -3.58 25.19
C ARG A 310 3.09 -5.03 25.45
N LEU A 311 2.29 -5.99 24.97
CA LEU A 311 2.58 -7.42 25.15
C LEU A 311 3.85 -7.82 24.37
N ALA A 312 4.00 -7.35 23.14
CA ALA A 312 5.20 -7.60 22.33
C ALA A 312 6.47 -7.02 22.97
N ILE A 313 6.42 -5.76 23.41
CA ILE A 313 7.52 -5.06 24.09
C ILE A 313 7.89 -5.77 25.40
N SER A 314 6.89 -6.17 26.19
CA SER A 314 7.13 -6.89 27.45
C SER A 314 7.84 -8.22 27.21
N ARG A 315 7.46 -8.97 26.16
CA ARG A 315 8.16 -10.20 25.77
C ARG A 315 9.60 -9.90 25.33
N ALA A 316 9.80 -8.89 24.49
CA ALA A 316 11.12 -8.51 23.98
C ALA A 316 12.09 -8.08 25.09
N ILE A 317 11.59 -7.43 26.15
CA ILE A 317 12.39 -6.98 27.30
C ILE A 317 12.72 -8.12 28.28
N SER A 318 11.86 -9.14 28.36
CA SER A 318 11.98 -10.19 29.37
C SER A 318 12.97 -11.31 28.99
N VAL A 319 13.55 -11.25 27.78
CA VAL A 319 14.47 -12.23 27.19
C VAL A 319 15.90 -11.72 27.29
#